data_AF-A0A517QFG4-F1
#
_entry.id   AF-A0A517QFG4-F1
#
_cell.length_a   1.000
_cell.length_b   1.000
_cell.length_c   1.000
_cell.angle_alpha   90.00
_cell.angle_beta   90.00
_cell.angle_gamma   90.00
#
_symmetry.space_group_name_H-M   'P 1'
#
loop_
_entity.id
_entity.type
_entity.pdbx_description
1 polymer ?
#
loop_
_entity_poly.entity_id
_entity_poly.type
_entity_poly.pdbx_seq_one_letter_code
_entity_poly.pdbx_strand_id
1 'polypeptide(L)'
;MTTALYVTTKQFCKRAWLGALLAVSTLVLLPLVFRALMSLKKLDGYGVSGEPFDYYFAFLGMSWIFFFAICMYALRDCEKTLFRLPVSSTRIFSGLVLLTAGAVMLLDLVTNGCYRILFFDQRWIVNDWPVLGPLLFLMTLLITCHALYWSRFSLSFTFLFVWGSLVAGLFYWFCSRYFPNGFHEASVPWRHVSFSDAVIMLGASSVAWYQGSRVFGKVRSGTAIPSRQWQQAVVWWNGLLTGNCTTPASSQSALARLHWSDSCRRPVVFAGLYLGMLGILLSFILFLWRAGSWNPLVAYLNSIGNVTCVLCLLAAVFAGFLLGDGINNTGRTELKNYLGGAPLSDNAFSGLLMRNLVKSVGLTYGLLLLSCLLSHAAMILYFGANGHVLTMQYWEIYVSVLSTQSGPFLCFTSAVFWGISTTLVSILWTGRTWFYFALIVIFGGLCVSFILISSFMRTESITGLLQGYLLFLSACILGGTLTAFVVALKNELITRLTILGAVLFCLFSGWFAWSLSANDYKSLFYSIYNSNFFFQETGENGLRFFVFVLLTTLVAPFATIPLAISWNRHR
;
A
#
# COMPACT_ATOMS: atom_id res chain seq x y z
N MET A 1 -9.86 20.20 33.86
CA MET A 1 -9.61 20.17 32.40
C MET A 1 -8.13 19.95 32.09
N THR A 2 -7.23 20.66 32.78
CA THR A 2 -5.77 20.49 32.72
C THR A 2 -5.32 19.05 32.93
N THR A 3 -5.85 18.37 33.95
CA THR A 3 -5.49 16.97 34.26
C THR A 3 -5.90 15.97 33.17
N ALA A 4 -7.12 16.07 32.64
CA ALA A 4 -7.60 15.15 31.59
C ALA A 4 -6.85 15.34 30.26
N LEU A 5 -6.66 16.59 29.82
CA LEU A 5 -5.87 16.93 28.63
C LEU A 5 -4.39 16.52 28.79
N TYR A 6 -3.83 16.74 29.98
CA TYR A 6 -2.47 16.31 30.30
C TYR A 6 -2.32 14.80 30.21
N VAL A 7 -3.25 14.02 30.79
CA VAL A 7 -3.22 12.56 30.74
C VAL A 7 -3.36 12.03 29.31
N THR A 8 -4.27 12.59 28.51
CA THR A 8 -4.46 12.18 27.11
C THR A 8 -3.24 12.53 26.25
N THR A 9 -2.66 13.71 26.46
CA THR A 9 -1.44 14.15 25.76
C THR A 9 -0.26 13.27 26.14
N LYS A 10 -0.06 12.99 27.44
CA LYS A 10 0.99 12.10 27.92
C LYS A 10 0.87 10.69 27.35
N GLN A 11 -0.34 10.12 27.31
CA GLN A 11 -0.59 8.81 26.72
C GLN A 11 -0.34 8.80 25.20
N PHE A 12 -0.77 9.84 24.49
CA PHE A 12 -0.51 9.99 23.06
C PHE A 12 1.00 10.06 22.78
N CYS A 13 1.72 10.96 23.44
CA CYS A 13 3.18 11.11 23.26
C CYS A 13 3.94 9.82 23.59
N LYS A 14 3.58 9.13 24.69
CA LYS A 14 4.19 7.85 25.09
C LYS A 14 4.01 6.74 24.03
N ARG A 15 3.03 6.85 23.14
CA ARG A 15 2.80 5.87 22.07
C ARG A 15 3.32 6.34 20.72
N ALA A 16 3.22 7.63 20.44
CA ALA A 16 3.68 8.22 19.20
C ALA A 16 5.20 8.27 19.10
N TRP A 17 5.95 8.44 20.20
CA TRP A 17 7.39 8.73 20.14
C TRP A 17 8.22 7.69 19.38
N LEU A 18 7.96 6.40 19.54
CA LEU A 18 8.75 5.35 18.87
C LEU A 18 8.45 5.32 17.38
N GLY A 19 7.18 5.44 17.00
CA GLY A 19 6.76 5.55 15.59
C GLY A 19 7.29 6.84 14.94
N ALA A 20 7.22 7.95 15.66
CA ALA A 20 7.78 9.25 15.27
C ALA A 20 9.29 9.16 15.02
N LEU A 21 10.05 8.59 15.96
CA LEU A 21 11.49 8.43 15.82
C LEU A 21 11.82 7.54 14.61
N LEU A 22 11.09 6.44 14.43
CA LEU A 22 11.29 5.54 13.30
C LEU A 22 10.94 6.20 11.97
N ALA A 23 9.84 6.95 11.89
CA ALA A 23 9.46 7.67 10.68
C ALA A 23 10.45 8.77 10.31
N VAL A 24 10.83 9.63 11.27
CA VAL A 24 11.84 10.68 11.03
C VAL A 24 13.17 10.05 10.62
N SER A 25 13.61 9.00 11.32
CA SER A 25 14.85 8.29 10.97
C SER A 25 14.77 7.68 9.57
N THR A 26 13.64 7.08 9.19
CA THR A 26 13.49 6.49 7.86
C THR A 26 13.46 7.56 6.77
N LEU A 27 12.70 8.64 6.99
CA LEU A 27 12.58 9.77 6.07
C LEU A 27 13.91 10.50 5.86
N VAL A 28 14.79 10.55 6.87
CA VAL A 28 16.08 11.25 6.78
C VAL A 28 17.21 10.30 6.35
N LEU A 29 17.33 9.12 6.96
CA LEU A 29 18.45 8.21 6.71
C LEU A 29 18.35 7.54 5.33
N LEU A 30 17.15 7.17 4.88
CA LEU A 30 17.01 6.48 3.59
C LEU A 30 17.48 7.37 2.42
N PRO A 31 17.09 8.66 2.34
CA PRO A 31 17.62 9.57 1.33
C PRO A 31 19.09 9.91 1.54
N LEU A 32 19.59 9.89 2.78
CA LEU A 32 21.00 10.17 3.08
C LEU A 32 21.89 9.04 2.56
N VAL A 33 21.47 7.79 2.81
CA VAL A 33 22.06 6.59 2.23
C VAL A 33 22.00 6.68 0.71
N PHE A 34 20.83 7.00 0.13
CA PHE A 34 20.68 7.17 -1.31
C PHE A 34 21.64 8.22 -1.88
N ARG A 35 21.76 9.40 -1.26
CA ARG A 35 22.70 10.45 -1.66
C ARG A 35 24.15 9.99 -1.55
N ALA A 36 24.54 9.33 -0.47
CA ALA A 36 25.90 8.81 -0.31
C ALA A 36 26.23 7.84 -1.45
N LEU A 37 25.31 6.94 -1.78
CA LEU A 37 25.45 5.98 -2.88
C LEU A 37 25.56 6.68 -4.25
N MET A 38 24.74 7.71 -4.49
CA MET A 38 24.78 8.52 -5.71
C MET A 38 26.06 9.36 -5.80
N SER A 39 26.64 9.81 -4.69
CA SER A 39 27.91 10.55 -4.70
C SER A 39 29.14 9.66 -4.95
N LEU A 40 29.04 8.38 -4.59
CA LEU A 40 30.10 7.39 -4.77
C LEU A 40 30.19 6.86 -6.21
N LYS A 41 29.07 6.86 -6.92
CA LYS A 41 29.04 6.54 -8.35
C LYS A 41 28.94 7.85 -9.13
N LYS A 42 29.89 8.16 -10.01
CA LYS A 42 29.64 9.04 -11.17
C LYS A 42 28.57 8.38 -12.05
N LEU A 43 27.32 8.49 -11.65
CA LEU A 43 26.13 7.84 -12.20
C LEU A 43 25.44 8.77 -13.21
N ASP A 44 26.20 9.65 -13.86
CA ASP A 44 25.73 10.62 -14.88
C ASP A 44 24.96 9.94 -16.03
N GLY A 45 25.07 8.61 -16.20
CA GLY A 45 24.42 7.85 -17.27
C GLY A 45 23.03 7.27 -16.98
N TYR A 46 22.51 7.32 -15.74
CA TYR A 46 21.22 6.65 -15.41
C TYR A 46 20.01 7.57 -15.38
N GLY A 47 20.12 8.81 -15.88
CA GLY A 47 18.96 9.70 -16.07
C GLY A 47 18.23 10.08 -14.79
N VAL A 48 18.84 9.85 -13.63
CA VAL A 48 18.38 10.38 -12.36
C VAL A 48 18.90 11.82 -12.31
N SER A 49 18.03 12.76 -12.66
CA SER A 49 18.31 14.19 -12.54
C SER A 49 18.78 14.47 -11.11
N GLY A 50 19.95 15.09 -10.99
CA GLY A 50 20.55 15.47 -9.71
C GLY A 50 19.80 16.61 -9.00
N GLU A 51 18.62 17.00 -9.49
CA GLU A 51 17.81 18.07 -8.93
C GLU A 51 17.02 17.54 -7.72
N PRO A 52 17.29 18.04 -6.50
CA PRO A 52 16.59 17.60 -5.29
C PRO A 52 15.07 17.75 -5.37
N PHE A 53 14.58 18.66 -6.22
CA PHE A 53 13.17 18.95 -6.41
C PHE A 53 12.39 17.78 -7.04
N ASP A 54 13.04 16.91 -7.82
CA ASP A 54 12.38 15.73 -8.37
C ASP A 54 11.97 14.71 -7.28
N TYR A 55 12.67 14.73 -6.15
CA TYR A 55 12.36 13.90 -4.99
C TYR A 55 11.37 14.54 -4.01
N TYR A 56 11.08 15.83 -4.20
CA TYR A 56 10.32 16.62 -3.25
C TYR A 56 8.87 16.13 -3.11
N PHE A 57 8.19 15.80 -4.20
CA PHE A 57 6.82 15.27 -4.14
C PHE A 57 6.75 13.87 -3.53
N ALA A 58 7.76 13.03 -3.78
CA ALA A 58 7.86 11.71 -3.14
C ALA A 58 8.09 11.85 -1.64
N PHE A 59 8.94 12.79 -1.22
CA PHE A 59 9.16 13.14 0.19
C PHE A 59 7.87 13.63 0.85
N LEU A 60 7.16 14.58 0.25
CA LEU A 60 5.88 15.08 0.76
C LEU A 60 4.86 13.94 0.90
N GLY A 61 4.65 13.14 -0.14
CA GLY A 61 3.70 12.04 -0.10
C GLY A 61 4.01 11.01 0.99
N MET A 62 5.27 10.58 1.09
CA MET A 62 5.70 9.59 2.08
C MET A 62 5.66 10.14 3.52
N SER A 63 6.11 11.39 3.72
CA SER A 63 6.08 12.03 5.04
C SER A 63 4.65 12.16 5.56
N TRP A 64 3.71 12.60 4.72
CA TRP A 64 2.30 12.72 5.08
C TRP A 64 1.71 11.37 5.48
N ILE A 65 1.96 10.31 4.70
CA ILE A 65 1.50 8.95 5.02
C ILE A 65 2.02 8.49 6.38
N PHE A 66 3.32 8.64 6.66
CA PHE A 66 3.89 8.24 7.94
C PHE A 66 3.31 9.06 9.11
N PHE A 67 3.23 10.38 8.97
CA PHE A 67 2.72 11.26 10.01
C PHE A 67 1.25 10.96 10.34
N PHE A 68 0.41 10.72 9.32
CA PHE A 68 -0.98 10.30 9.53
C PHE A 68 -1.08 8.94 10.19
N ALA A 69 -0.28 7.95 9.76
CA ALA A 69 -0.28 6.61 10.34
C ALA A 69 0.04 6.63 11.83
N ILE A 70 1.07 7.40 12.24
CA ILE A 70 1.46 7.55 13.65
C ILE A 70 0.35 8.20 14.46
N CYS A 71 -0.24 9.28 13.95
CA CYS A 71 -1.31 9.99 14.63
C CYS A 71 -2.54 9.11 14.83
N MET A 72 -2.97 8.40 13.77
CA MET A 72 -4.11 7.48 13.83
C MET A 72 -3.87 6.32 14.80
N TYR A 73 -2.66 5.75 14.79
CA TYR A 73 -2.27 4.70 15.73
C TYR A 73 -2.33 5.17 17.18
N ALA A 74 -1.79 6.35 17.47
CA ALA A 74 -1.77 6.91 18.82
C ALA A 74 -3.17 7.35 19.30
N LEU A 75 -4.07 7.73 18.37
CA LEU A 75 -5.46 8.12 18.70
C LEU A 75 -6.37 6.94 19.07
N ARG A 76 -6.20 5.77 18.44
CA ARG A 76 -7.16 4.64 18.52
C ARG A 76 -7.58 4.25 19.94
N ASP A 77 -6.65 4.31 20.90
CA ASP A 77 -6.96 3.97 22.31
C ASP A 77 -7.26 5.19 23.19
N CYS A 78 -6.92 6.40 22.74
CA CYS A 78 -7.29 7.64 23.44
C CYS A 78 -8.81 7.89 23.33
N GLU A 79 -9.44 7.42 22.25
CA GLU A 79 -10.89 7.57 22.01
C GLU A 79 -11.74 7.05 23.18
N LYS A 80 -11.43 5.86 23.71
CA LYS A 80 -12.20 5.23 24.80
C LYS A 80 -12.23 6.09 26.07
N THR A 81 -11.11 6.73 26.38
CA THR A 81 -10.97 7.60 27.55
C THR A 81 -11.67 8.94 27.30
N LEU A 82 -11.53 9.49 26.10
CA LEU A 82 -12.08 10.80 25.73
C LEU A 82 -13.60 10.80 25.65
N PHE A 83 -14.22 9.72 25.15
CA PHE A 83 -15.69 9.63 25.05
C PHE A 83 -16.40 9.71 26.41
N ARG A 84 -15.73 9.32 27.49
CA ARG A 84 -16.28 9.29 28.86
C ARG A 84 -16.15 10.61 29.62
N LEU A 85 -15.43 11.60 29.08
CA LEU A 85 -15.21 12.88 29.77
C LEU A 85 -16.47 13.75 29.75
N PRO A 86 -16.96 14.30 30.88
CA PRO A 86 -18.15 15.17 30.93
C PRO A 86 -17.85 16.60 30.43
N VAL A 87 -17.39 16.71 29.19
CA VAL A 87 -17.00 17.96 28.52
C VAL A 87 -17.77 18.07 27.20
N SER A 88 -17.98 19.28 26.66
CA SER A 88 -18.65 19.43 25.36
C SER A 88 -17.87 18.70 24.24
N SER A 89 -18.62 18.07 23.33
CA SER A 89 -18.06 17.32 22.20
C SER A 89 -17.13 18.16 21.32
N THR A 90 -17.46 19.45 21.12
CA THR A 90 -16.64 20.41 20.37
C THR A 90 -15.27 20.62 21.00
N ARG A 91 -15.17 20.70 22.33
CA ARG A 91 -13.88 20.88 23.02
C ARG A 91 -13.02 19.61 22.93
N ILE A 92 -13.64 18.44 23.06
CA ILE A 92 -12.92 17.16 22.92
C ILE A 92 -12.38 17.00 21.50
N PHE A 93 -13.22 17.26 20.49
CA PHE A 93 -12.81 17.20 19.09
C PHE A 93 -11.68 18.20 18.79
N SER A 94 -11.79 19.44 19.28
CA SER A 94 -10.73 20.45 19.11
C SER A 94 -9.43 20.05 19.79
N GLY A 95 -9.48 19.46 20.99
CA GLY A 95 -8.31 18.95 21.68
C GLY A 95 -7.63 17.80 20.92
N LEU A 96 -8.41 16.91 20.31
CA LEU A 96 -7.89 15.83 19.45
C LEU A 96 -7.17 16.38 18.22
N VAL A 97 -7.82 17.31 17.51
CA VAL A 97 -7.27 17.94 16.31
C VAL A 97 -6.00 18.72 16.64
N LEU A 98 -6.00 19.48 17.75
CA LEU A 98 -4.82 20.25 18.17
C LEU A 98 -3.63 19.34 18.48
N LEU A 99 -3.89 18.22 19.15
CA LEU A 99 -2.86 17.27 19.54
C LEU A 99 -2.27 16.52 18.34
N THR A 100 -3.07 16.14 17.35
CA THR A 100 -2.55 15.57 16.10
C THR A 100 -1.89 16.60 15.21
N ALA A 101 -2.51 17.77 15.00
CA ALA A 101 -1.92 18.87 14.22
C ALA A 101 -0.57 19.30 14.81
N GLY A 102 -0.49 19.49 16.12
CA GLY A 102 0.75 19.85 16.82
C GLY A 102 1.84 18.78 16.68
N ALA A 103 1.47 17.49 16.76
CA ALA A 103 2.41 16.39 16.55
C ALA A 103 2.93 16.35 15.10
N VAL A 104 2.05 16.44 14.10
CA VAL A 104 2.44 16.48 12.68
C VAL A 104 3.30 17.70 12.38
N MET A 105 2.97 18.86 12.94
CA MET A 105 3.76 20.08 12.77
C MET A 105 5.18 19.90 13.30
N LEU A 106 5.31 19.32 14.50
CA LEU A 106 6.62 19.08 15.10
C LEU A 106 7.43 18.06 14.29
N LEU A 107 6.80 16.97 13.82
CA LEU A 107 7.48 15.96 13.00
C LEU A 107 7.93 16.53 11.65
N ASP A 108 7.09 17.32 11.00
CA ASP A 108 7.41 17.95 9.74
C ASP A 108 8.55 18.97 9.90
N LEU A 109 8.50 19.82 10.93
CA LEU A 109 9.55 20.79 11.22
C LEU A 109 10.89 20.11 11.58
N VAL A 110 10.87 19.05 12.39
CA VAL A 110 12.09 18.30 12.73
C VAL A 110 12.66 17.62 11.49
N THR A 111 11.82 17.00 10.67
CA THR A 111 12.26 16.32 9.43
C THR A 111 12.87 17.34 8.47
N ASN A 112 12.16 18.43 8.16
CA ASN A 112 12.69 19.50 7.31
C ASN A 112 13.95 20.15 7.92
N GLY A 113 14.05 20.27 9.25
CA GLY A 113 15.24 20.73 9.95
C GLY A 113 16.44 19.80 9.76
N CYS A 114 16.26 18.49 9.88
CA CYS A 114 17.29 17.50 9.58
C CYS A 114 17.71 17.55 8.11
N TYR A 115 16.74 17.70 7.19
CA TYR A 115 17.02 17.86 5.78
C TYR A 115 17.87 19.10 5.49
N ARG A 116 17.55 20.22 6.17
CA ARG A 116 18.33 21.45 6.10
C ARG A 116 19.78 21.26 6.57
N ILE A 117 20.02 20.49 7.62
CA ILE A 117 21.38 20.29 8.16
C ILE A 117 22.19 19.31 7.30
N LEU A 118 21.55 18.25 6.81
CA LEU A 118 22.23 17.11 6.20
C LEU A 118 22.29 17.18 4.67
N PHE A 119 21.35 17.87 4.01
CA PHE A 119 21.19 17.81 2.56
C PHE A 119 21.53 19.11 1.83
N PHE A 120 21.18 20.27 2.38
CA PHE A 120 21.20 21.53 1.63
C PHE A 120 22.29 22.51 2.10
N ASP A 121 23.00 23.12 1.14
CA ASP A 121 23.77 24.33 1.39
C ASP A 121 22.83 25.54 1.62
N GLN A 122 23.29 26.55 2.37
CA GLN A 122 22.48 27.70 2.83
C GLN A 122 21.68 28.42 1.73
N ARG A 123 22.08 28.32 0.45
CA ARG A 123 21.45 29.00 -0.70
C ARG A 123 20.25 28.26 -1.32
N TRP A 124 20.12 26.94 -1.11
CA TRP A 124 19.11 26.10 -1.80
C TRP A 124 17.76 26.07 -1.08
N ILE A 125 17.77 26.28 0.24
CA ILE A 125 16.59 26.19 1.13
C ILE A 125 15.54 27.28 0.83
N VAL A 126 15.98 28.47 0.42
CA VAL A 126 15.09 29.61 0.18
C VAL A 126 14.39 29.48 -1.18
N ASN A 127 15.05 28.84 -2.15
CA ASN A 127 14.59 28.81 -3.52
C ASN A 127 13.88 27.50 -3.86
N ASP A 128 14.35 26.33 -3.42
CA ASP A 128 13.93 25.08 -4.07
C ASP A 128 13.20 24.10 -3.13
N TRP A 129 13.07 24.42 -1.83
CA TRP A 129 12.42 23.54 -0.84
C TRP A 129 11.42 24.29 0.07
N PRO A 130 10.19 24.58 -0.41
CA PRO A 130 9.21 25.33 0.36
C PRO A 130 8.65 24.52 1.53
N VAL A 131 8.57 25.11 2.73
CA VAL A 131 8.05 24.43 3.94
C VAL A 131 6.66 24.94 4.32
N LEU A 132 6.44 26.27 4.26
CA LEU A 132 5.24 26.90 4.82
C LEU A 132 3.94 26.49 4.10
N GLY A 133 3.89 26.58 2.77
CA GLY A 133 2.72 26.22 1.97
C GLY A 133 2.28 24.76 2.17
N PRO A 134 3.19 23.77 1.96
CA PRO A 134 2.90 22.36 2.20
C PRO A 134 2.46 22.06 3.63
N LEU A 135 3.09 22.69 4.63
CA LEU A 135 2.71 22.51 6.03
C LEU A 135 1.28 23.00 6.30
N LEU A 136 0.91 24.18 5.81
CA LEU A 136 -0.45 24.71 5.95
C LEU A 136 -1.48 23.84 5.22
N PHE A 137 -1.13 23.33 4.05
CA PHE A 137 -1.97 22.38 3.33
C PHE A 137 -2.12 21.06 4.09
N LEU A 138 -1.02 20.54 4.64
CA LEU A 138 -1.02 19.32 5.46
C LEU A 138 -1.91 19.47 6.70
N MET A 139 -1.89 20.63 7.37
CA MET A 139 -2.79 20.92 8.49
C MET A 139 -4.25 20.94 8.04
N THR A 140 -4.54 21.59 6.92
CA THR A 140 -5.88 21.63 6.33
C THR A 140 -6.38 20.22 6.00
N LEU A 141 -5.50 19.40 5.41
CA LEU A 141 -5.79 18.01 5.06
C LEU A 141 -5.99 17.16 6.31
N LEU A 142 -5.22 17.37 7.38
CA LEU A 142 -5.36 16.67 8.65
C LEU A 142 -6.72 16.95 9.32
N ILE A 143 -7.14 18.22 9.36
CA ILE A 143 -8.44 18.62 9.92
C ILE A 143 -9.57 18.01 9.08
N THR A 144 -9.43 18.05 7.76
CA THR A 144 -10.34 17.42 6.78
C THR A 144 -10.44 15.91 7.02
N CYS A 145 -9.31 15.21 7.20
CA CYS A 145 -9.25 13.79 7.51
C CYS A 145 -9.92 13.46 8.85
N HIS A 146 -9.76 14.29 9.87
CA HIS A 146 -10.48 14.14 11.14
C HIS A 146 -11.99 14.25 10.95
N ALA A 147 -12.46 15.21 10.17
CA ALA A 147 -13.87 15.35 9.85
C ALA A 147 -14.42 14.13 9.09
N LEU A 148 -13.68 13.65 8.08
CA LEU A 148 -14.00 12.43 7.33
C LEU A 148 -14.06 11.19 8.23
N TYR A 149 -13.08 11.04 9.10
CA TYR A 149 -12.97 9.90 10.01
C TYR A 149 -14.20 9.76 10.91
N TRP A 150 -14.68 10.86 11.50
CA TRP A 150 -15.90 10.79 12.32
C TRP A 150 -17.16 10.67 11.49
N SER A 151 -17.15 11.17 10.26
CA SER A 151 -18.31 11.10 9.38
C SER A 151 -18.55 9.73 8.76
N ARG A 152 -17.59 8.80 8.86
CA ARG A 152 -17.79 7.39 8.50
C ARG A 152 -18.94 6.73 9.27
N PHE A 153 -19.31 7.26 10.44
CA PHE A 153 -20.40 6.75 11.26
C PHE A 153 -21.79 7.25 10.79
N SER A 154 -21.85 8.28 9.95
CA SER A 154 -23.09 8.84 9.39
C SER A 154 -23.02 8.94 7.86
N LEU A 155 -22.64 7.83 7.22
CA LEU A 155 -22.44 7.77 5.76
C LEU A 155 -23.76 8.02 4.99
N SER A 156 -23.65 8.79 3.91
CA SER A 156 -24.68 8.94 2.89
C SER A 156 -24.04 9.09 1.50
N PHE A 157 -24.81 8.84 0.43
CA PHE A 157 -24.31 9.06 -0.94
C PHE A 157 -23.99 10.54 -1.19
N THR A 158 -24.82 11.45 -0.70
CA THR A 158 -24.56 12.89 -0.74
C THR A 158 -23.29 13.26 0.01
N PHE A 159 -23.05 12.65 1.16
CA PHE A 159 -21.82 12.83 1.92
C PHE A 159 -20.60 12.37 1.10
N LEU A 160 -20.64 11.16 0.52
CA LEU A 160 -19.53 10.66 -0.29
C LEU A 160 -19.23 11.54 -1.50
N PHE A 161 -20.27 12.04 -2.17
CA PHE A 161 -20.11 12.94 -3.31
C PHE A 161 -19.48 14.29 -2.90
N VAL A 162 -20.03 14.95 -1.87
CA VAL A 162 -19.56 16.26 -1.41
C VAL A 162 -18.15 16.19 -0.84
N TRP A 163 -17.86 15.16 -0.05
CA TRP A 163 -16.52 15.00 0.51
C TRP A 163 -15.52 14.49 -0.51
N GLY A 164 -15.94 13.64 -1.44
CA GLY A 164 -15.13 13.22 -2.57
C GLY A 164 -14.73 14.42 -3.45
N SER A 165 -15.68 15.29 -3.78
CA SER A 165 -15.41 16.50 -4.55
C SER A 165 -14.54 17.51 -3.78
N LEU A 166 -14.75 17.67 -2.47
CA LEU A 166 -13.90 18.52 -1.63
C LEU A 166 -12.45 18.02 -1.57
N VAL A 167 -12.24 16.71 -1.38
CA VAL A 167 -10.89 16.11 -1.39
C VAL A 167 -10.24 16.26 -2.76
N ALA A 168 -10.97 15.97 -3.84
CA ALA A 168 -10.46 16.16 -5.21
C ALA A 168 -10.11 17.63 -5.48
N GLY A 169 -10.96 18.56 -5.03
CA GLY A 169 -10.73 20.01 -5.14
C GLY A 169 -9.51 20.48 -4.34
N LEU A 170 -9.30 19.96 -3.13
CA LEU A 170 -8.11 20.27 -2.32
C LEU A 170 -6.82 19.79 -3.00
N PHE A 171 -6.81 18.57 -3.54
CA PHE A 171 -5.64 18.06 -4.27
C PHE A 171 -5.40 18.80 -5.58
N TYR A 172 -6.46 19.11 -6.33
CA TYR A 172 -6.35 19.93 -7.54
C TYR A 172 -5.77 21.33 -7.21
N TRP A 173 -6.26 21.95 -6.14
CA TRP A 173 -5.78 23.24 -5.66
C TRP A 173 -4.32 23.18 -5.19
N PHE A 174 -3.92 22.12 -4.49
CA PHE A 174 -2.52 21.90 -4.12
C PHE A 174 -1.64 21.79 -5.36
N CYS A 175 -2.03 20.97 -6.34
CA CYS A 175 -1.27 20.82 -7.58
C CYS A 175 -1.21 22.13 -8.37
N SER A 176 -2.28 22.92 -8.46
CA SER A 176 -2.28 24.18 -9.22
C SER A 176 -1.28 25.22 -8.67
N ARG A 177 -0.88 25.12 -7.39
CA ARG A 177 0.17 25.96 -6.81
C ARG A 177 1.58 25.60 -7.24
N TYR A 178 1.82 24.33 -7.59
CA TYR A 178 3.08 23.92 -8.19
C TYR A 178 3.11 24.13 -9.70
N PHE A 179 1.96 24.31 -10.34
CA PHE A 179 1.82 24.47 -11.80
C PHE A 179 1.05 25.75 -12.16
N PRO A 180 1.54 26.95 -11.78
CA PRO A 180 0.83 28.20 -12.01
C PRO A 180 0.69 28.55 -13.50
N ASN A 181 1.64 28.14 -14.33
CA ASN A 181 1.66 28.38 -15.78
C ASN A 181 0.94 27.28 -16.58
N GLY A 182 0.29 26.34 -15.89
CA GLY A 182 -0.33 25.16 -16.47
C GLY A 182 0.41 23.88 -16.13
N PHE A 183 -0.32 22.76 -16.10
CA PHE A 183 0.21 21.45 -15.71
C PHE A 183 1.27 20.88 -16.67
N HIS A 184 1.42 21.48 -17.85
CA HIS A 184 2.40 21.06 -18.86
C HIS A 184 3.74 21.79 -18.75
N GLU A 185 3.80 22.85 -17.94
CA GLU A 185 5.02 23.63 -17.70
C GLU A 185 5.83 23.04 -16.53
N ALA A 186 7.10 23.44 -16.43
CA ALA A 186 7.94 23.02 -15.32
C ALA A 186 7.31 23.40 -13.98
N SER A 187 7.26 22.44 -13.06
CA SER A 187 6.78 22.67 -11.69
C SER A 187 7.62 23.74 -11.00
N VAL A 188 6.95 24.70 -10.38
CA VAL A 188 7.57 25.78 -9.61
C VAL A 188 7.37 25.50 -8.12
N PRO A 189 8.41 25.62 -7.28
CA PRO A 189 8.25 25.48 -5.84
C PRO A 189 7.26 26.53 -5.29
N TRP A 190 6.34 26.11 -4.42
CA TRP A 190 5.37 26.98 -3.76
C TRP A 190 6.03 27.87 -2.68
N ARG A 191 6.85 28.83 -3.11
CA ARG A 191 7.69 29.71 -2.26
C ARG A 191 6.87 30.69 -1.42
N HIS A 192 5.80 31.23 -1.98
CA HIS A 192 4.99 32.27 -1.36
C HIS A 192 3.56 31.81 -1.17
N VAL A 193 3.09 31.87 0.07
CA VAL A 193 1.67 31.66 0.41
C VAL A 193 0.98 33.00 0.24
N SER A 194 0.10 33.11 -0.75
CA SER A 194 -0.68 34.33 -0.96
C SER A 194 -1.72 34.51 0.15
N PHE A 195 -2.21 35.73 0.35
CA PHE A 195 -3.30 35.97 1.28
C PHE A 195 -4.55 35.15 0.91
N SER A 196 -4.85 35.02 -0.38
CA SER A 196 -5.93 34.14 -0.87
C SER A 196 -5.72 32.68 -0.47
N ASP A 197 -4.48 32.18 -0.46
CA ASP A 197 -4.19 30.80 -0.06
C ASP A 197 -4.48 30.58 1.41
N ALA A 198 -4.06 31.54 2.26
CA ALA A 198 -4.32 31.50 3.68
C ALA A 198 -5.83 31.52 3.98
N VAL A 199 -6.60 32.38 3.28
CA VAL A 199 -8.06 32.47 3.46
C VAL A 199 -8.76 31.19 3.02
N ILE A 200 -8.37 30.60 1.88
CA ILE A 200 -8.96 29.34 1.38
C ILE A 200 -8.67 28.19 2.36
N MET A 201 -7.42 28.04 2.80
CA MET A 201 -7.03 26.98 3.74
C MET A 201 -7.69 27.16 5.11
N LEU A 202 -7.80 28.39 5.62
CA LEU A 202 -8.49 28.71 6.86
C LEU A 202 -9.99 28.44 6.75
N GLY A 203 -10.62 28.82 5.63
CA GLY A 203 -12.03 28.56 5.35
C GLY A 203 -12.33 27.06 5.30
N ALA A 204 -11.55 26.31 4.51
CA ALA A 204 -11.66 24.85 4.41
C ALA A 204 -11.47 24.18 5.77
N SER A 205 -10.45 24.59 6.53
CA SER A 205 -10.19 24.09 7.89
C SER A 205 -11.33 24.40 8.86
N SER A 206 -11.90 25.59 8.79
CA SER A 206 -13.02 26.01 9.66
C SER A 206 -14.29 25.23 9.36
N VAL A 207 -14.62 25.03 8.09
CA VAL A 207 -15.76 24.21 7.65
C VAL A 207 -15.57 22.75 8.05
N ALA A 208 -14.38 22.19 7.82
CA ALA A 208 -14.05 20.83 8.22
C ALA A 208 -14.12 20.66 9.75
N TRP A 209 -13.59 21.61 10.51
CA TRP A 209 -13.65 21.60 11.97
C TRP A 209 -15.09 21.67 12.48
N TYR A 210 -15.90 22.59 11.95
CA TYR A 210 -17.31 22.75 12.33
C TYR A 210 -18.09 21.47 12.05
N GLN A 211 -17.99 20.94 10.84
CA GLN A 211 -18.69 19.72 10.44
C GLN A 211 -18.19 18.49 11.22
N GLY A 212 -16.87 18.35 11.41
CA GLY A 212 -16.26 17.28 12.20
C GLY A 212 -16.73 17.29 13.66
N SER A 213 -16.79 18.47 14.28
CA SER A 213 -17.26 18.62 15.67
C SER A 213 -18.74 18.24 15.84
N ARG A 214 -19.59 18.63 14.88
CA ARG A 214 -21.03 18.31 14.87
C ARG A 214 -21.26 16.81 14.74
N VAL A 215 -20.55 16.18 13.80
CA VAL A 215 -20.63 14.74 13.55
C VAL A 215 -20.09 13.95 14.74
N PHE A 216 -18.94 14.35 15.29
CA PHE A 216 -18.39 13.76 16.51
C PHE A 216 -19.39 13.84 17.68
N GLY A 217 -20.10 14.96 17.80
CA GLY A 217 -21.21 15.11 18.74
C GLY A 217 -22.29 14.04 18.57
N LYS A 218 -22.75 13.80 17.33
CA LYS A 218 -23.74 12.74 17.02
C LYS A 218 -23.24 11.34 17.33
N VAL A 219 -21.97 11.05 17.01
CA VAL A 219 -21.34 9.75 17.30
C VAL A 219 -21.34 9.51 18.80
N ARG A 220 -20.95 10.51 19.58
CA ARG A 220 -20.90 10.42 21.03
C ARG A 220 -22.27 10.28 21.68
N SER A 221 -23.30 10.94 21.14
CA SER A 221 -24.68 10.77 21.60
C SER A 221 -25.36 9.50 21.07
N GLY A 222 -24.68 8.68 20.28
CA GLY A 222 -25.24 7.47 19.69
C GLY A 222 -26.32 7.71 18.61
N THR A 223 -26.41 8.94 18.09
CA THR A 223 -27.43 9.34 17.09
C THR A 223 -26.86 9.42 15.66
N ALA A 224 -25.60 9.01 15.47
CA ALA A 224 -25.00 8.87 14.15
C ALA A 224 -25.57 7.63 13.44
N ILE A 225 -26.54 7.84 12.57
CA ILE A 225 -27.17 6.79 11.76
C ILE A 225 -26.83 7.05 10.29
N PRO A 226 -26.37 6.03 9.53
CA PRO A 226 -26.20 6.14 8.08
C PRO A 226 -27.53 6.39 7.36
N SER A 227 -27.50 6.95 6.15
CA SER A 227 -28.73 7.16 5.38
C SER A 227 -29.40 5.83 5.02
N ARG A 228 -30.74 5.85 4.88
CA ARG A 228 -31.53 4.64 4.52
C ARG A 228 -31.06 4.03 3.20
N GLN A 229 -30.74 4.87 2.21
CA GLN A 229 -30.21 4.43 0.92
C GLN A 229 -28.84 3.74 1.07
N TRP A 230 -27.96 4.27 1.93
CA TRP A 230 -26.67 3.64 2.23
C TRP A 230 -26.86 2.29 2.91
N GLN A 231 -27.78 2.20 3.87
CA GLN A 231 -28.10 0.92 4.53
C GLN A 231 -28.61 -0.13 3.55
N GLN A 232 -29.49 0.24 2.63
CA GLN A 232 -29.99 -0.65 1.58
C GLN A 232 -28.86 -1.11 0.64
N ALA A 233 -27.99 -0.19 0.22
CA ALA A 233 -26.82 -0.52 -0.60
C ALA A 233 -25.86 -1.47 0.15
N VAL A 234 -25.63 -1.25 1.45
CA VAL A 234 -24.82 -2.15 2.28
C VAL A 234 -25.46 -3.54 2.37
N VAL A 235 -26.78 -3.65 2.54
CA VAL A 235 -27.47 -4.95 2.58
C VAL A 235 -27.37 -5.67 1.25
N TRP A 236 -27.61 -4.97 0.14
CA TRP A 236 -27.47 -5.52 -1.21
C TRP A 236 -26.03 -5.98 -1.48
N TRP A 237 -25.06 -5.15 -1.14
CA TRP A 237 -23.63 -5.43 -1.26
C TRP A 237 -23.20 -6.61 -0.39
N ASN A 238 -23.73 -6.71 0.83
CA ASN A 238 -23.51 -7.87 1.70
C ASN A 238 -24.09 -9.13 1.07
N GLY A 239 -25.28 -9.04 0.48
CA GLY A 239 -25.90 -10.15 -0.26
C GLY A 239 -25.04 -10.63 -1.42
N LEU A 240 -24.41 -9.72 -2.16
CA LEU A 240 -23.49 -10.05 -3.26
C LEU A 240 -22.18 -10.69 -2.77
N LEU A 241 -21.54 -10.12 -1.74
CA LEU A 241 -20.25 -10.62 -1.24
C LEU A 241 -20.37 -11.93 -0.45
N THR A 242 -21.51 -12.12 0.23
CA THR A 242 -21.75 -13.31 1.06
C THR A 242 -22.56 -14.39 0.37
N GLY A 243 -23.22 -14.09 -0.76
CA GLY A 243 -24.19 -14.97 -1.39
C GLY A 243 -25.39 -15.15 -0.46
N ASN A 244 -26.40 -14.29 -0.56
CA ASN A 244 -27.65 -14.51 0.15
C ASN A 244 -28.32 -15.80 -0.37
N CYS A 245 -28.21 -16.90 0.38
CA CYS A 245 -29.34 -17.74 0.80
C CYS A 245 -28.88 -18.94 1.64
N THR A 246 -29.75 -19.33 2.58
CA THR A 246 -29.73 -20.52 3.45
C THR A 246 -28.89 -20.47 4.74
N THR A 247 -29.50 -21.04 5.78
CA THR A 247 -28.92 -21.37 7.07
C THR A 247 -27.63 -22.19 6.86
N PRO A 248 -26.58 -21.99 7.68
CA PRO A 248 -25.35 -22.76 7.53
C PRO A 248 -25.67 -24.25 7.69
N ALA A 249 -25.40 -25.04 6.65
CA ALA A 249 -25.67 -26.48 6.64
C ALA A 249 -24.75 -27.26 7.60
N SER A 250 -23.63 -26.67 8.03
CA SER A 250 -22.67 -27.28 8.96
C SER A 250 -21.93 -26.25 9.84
N SER A 251 -21.37 -26.69 10.97
CA SER A 251 -20.52 -25.86 11.84
C SER A 251 -19.31 -25.27 11.11
N GLN A 252 -18.72 -26.02 10.18
CA GLN A 252 -17.65 -25.55 9.29
C GLN A 252 -18.12 -24.40 8.40
N SER A 253 -19.31 -24.52 7.79
CA SER A 253 -19.86 -23.45 6.94
C SER A 253 -20.19 -22.18 7.75
N ALA A 254 -20.64 -22.34 9.00
CA ALA A 254 -20.87 -21.23 9.91
C ALA A 254 -19.56 -20.52 10.29
N LEU A 255 -18.51 -21.28 10.63
CA LEU A 255 -17.19 -20.73 10.95
C LEU A 255 -16.55 -20.03 9.74
N ALA A 256 -16.66 -20.62 8.55
CA ALA A 256 -16.19 -20.00 7.30
C ALA A 256 -16.90 -18.68 7.03
N ARG A 257 -18.22 -18.62 7.25
CA ARG A 257 -19.01 -17.40 7.07
C ARG A 257 -18.64 -16.33 8.10
N LEU A 258 -18.40 -16.73 9.36
CA LEU A 258 -17.99 -15.82 10.43
C LEU A 258 -16.58 -15.26 10.18
N HIS A 259 -15.62 -16.10 9.77
CA HIS A 259 -14.29 -15.65 9.38
C HIS A 259 -14.34 -14.72 8.17
N TRP A 260 -15.20 -15.02 7.18
CA TRP A 260 -15.39 -14.16 6.02
C TRP A 260 -15.92 -12.77 6.41
N SER A 261 -16.97 -12.72 7.22
CA SER A 261 -17.63 -11.47 7.60
C SER A 261 -16.76 -10.59 8.49
N ASP A 262 -16.04 -11.18 9.44
CA ASP A 262 -15.22 -10.43 10.39
C ASP A 262 -13.89 -9.97 9.76
N SER A 263 -13.20 -10.88 9.06
CA SER A 263 -11.79 -10.69 8.68
C SER A 263 -11.58 -10.51 7.18
N CYS A 264 -12.09 -11.41 6.35
CA CYS A 264 -11.78 -11.42 4.91
C CYS A 264 -12.51 -10.34 4.09
N ARG A 265 -13.64 -9.83 4.59
CA ARG A 265 -14.41 -8.78 3.92
C ARG A 265 -13.68 -7.43 3.91
N ARG A 266 -13.01 -7.07 5.00
CA ARG A 266 -12.35 -5.75 5.15
C ARG A 266 -11.29 -5.51 4.06
N PRO A 267 -10.36 -6.46 3.78
CA PRO A 267 -9.42 -6.36 2.66
C PRO A 267 -10.10 -6.08 1.31
N VAL A 268 -11.17 -6.83 0.97
CA VAL A 268 -11.88 -6.65 -0.31
C VAL A 268 -12.45 -5.24 -0.45
N VAL A 269 -12.99 -4.68 0.63
CA VAL A 269 -13.55 -3.31 0.63
C VAL A 269 -12.44 -2.25 0.60
N PHE A 270 -11.49 -2.32 1.52
CA PHE A 270 -10.46 -1.28 1.65
C PHE A 270 -9.39 -1.36 0.56
N ALA A 271 -8.80 -2.54 0.36
CA ALA A 271 -7.73 -2.74 -0.61
C ALA A 271 -8.25 -2.96 -2.04
N GLY A 272 -9.45 -3.52 -2.20
CA GLY A 272 -10.03 -3.73 -3.53
C GLY A 272 -10.83 -2.51 -3.99
N LEU A 273 -11.92 -2.22 -3.30
CA LEU A 273 -12.87 -1.19 -3.74
C LEU A 273 -12.36 0.24 -3.57
N TYR A 274 -11.87 0.64 -2.39
CA TYR A 274 -11.42 2.02 -2.18
C TYR A 274 -10.15 2.36 -2.97
N LEU A 275 -9.14 1.47 -2.95
CA LEU A 275 -7.96 1.67 -3.79
C LEU A 275 -8.29 1.57 -5.28
N GLY A 276 -9.24 0.71 -5.69
CA GLY A 276 -9.74 0.67 -7.05
C GLY A 276 -10.39 1.98 -7.48
N MET A 277 -11.26 2.57 -6.66
CA MET A 277 -11.87 3.88 -6.96
C MET A 277 -10.83 5.00 -7.01
N LEU A 278 -9.84 4.98 -6.11
CA LEU A 278 -8.70 5.88 -6.14
C LEU A 278 -7.90 5.71 -7.44
N GLY A 279 -7.75 4.48 -7.93
CA GLY A 279 -7.08 4.18 -9.19
C GLY A 279 -7.76 4.77 -10.41
N ILE A 280 -9.09 4.74 -10.47
CA ILE A 280 -9.85 5.38 -11.54
C ILE A 280 -9.59 6.89 -11.52
N LEU A 281 -9.70 7.51 -10.34
CA LEU A 281 -9.47 8.95 -10.17
C LEU A 281 -8.03 9.36 -10.54
N LEU A 282 -7.04 8.66 -10.02
CA LEU A 282 -5.63 8.95 -10.27
C LEU A 282 -5.25 8.72 -11.73
N SER A 283 -5.76 7.66 -12.36
CA SER A 283 -5.53 7.39 -13.79
C SER A 283 -6.08 8.53 -14.64
N PHE A 284 -7.29 9.02 -14.33
CA PHE A 284 -7.89 10.15 -15.02
C PHE A 284 -7.09 11.45 -14.83
N ILE A 285 -6.64 11.75 -13.60
CA ILE A 285 -5.83 12.94 -13.30
C ILE A 285 -4.47 12.88 -14.00
N LEU A 286 -3.75 11.77 -13.89
CA LEU A 286 -2.44 11.61 -14.53
C LEU A 286 -2.53 11.66 -16.05
N PHE A 287 -3.63 11.15 -16.61
CA PHE A 287 -3.88 11.29 -18.02
C PHE A 287 -4.06 12.75 -18.41
N LEU A 288 -4.95 13.50 -17.73
CA LEU A 288 -5.17 14.93 -18.00
C LEU A 288 -3.86 15.71 -17.92
N TRP A 289 -2.99 15.34 -16.99
CA TRP A 289 -1.66 15.93 -16.85
C TRP A 289 -0.75 15.63 -18.06
N ARG A 290 -0.80 14.42 -18.62
CA ARG A 290 0.09 13.98 -19.72
C ARG A 290 -0.49 14.14 -21.14
N ALA A 291 -1.74 14.57 -21.27
CA ALA A 291 -2.46 14.64 -22.54
C ALA A 291 -1.80 15.54 -23.61
N GLY A 292 -1.00 16.54 -23.19
CA GLY A 292 -0.25 17.44 -24.08
C GLY A 292 1.11 16.93 -24.56
N SER A 293 1.51 15.70 -24.22
CA SER A 293 2.80 15.13 -24.66
C SER A 293 2.77 14.69 -26.14
N TRP A 294 3.94 14.58 -26.78
CA TRP A 294 4.11 14.25 -28.19
C TRP A 294 3.42 12.95 -28.65
N ASN A 295 3.03 12.05 -27.73
CA ASN A 295 2.22 10.86 -28.06
C ASN A 295 1.11 10.63 -27.02
N PRO A 296 -0.14 11.05 -27.33
CA PRO A 296 -1.30 10.90 -26.44
C PRO A 296 -1.62 9.46 -26.06
N LEU A 297 -1.34 8.48 -26.94
CA LEU A 297 -1.58 7.06 -26.68
C LEU A 297 -0.57 6.50 -25.66
N VAL A 298 0.69 6.92 -25.75
CA VAL A 298 1.72 6.53 -24.78
C VAL A 298 1.46 7.16 -23.42
N ALA A 299 1.01 8.42 -23.39
CA ALA A 299 0.55 9.07 -22.16
C ALA A 299 -0.65 8.33 -21.53
N TYR A 300 -1.62 7.94 -22.34
CA TYR A 300 -2.77 7.12 -21.95
C TYR A 300 -2.36 5.78 -21.34
N LEU A 301 -1.58 4.99 -22.06
CA LEU A 301 -1.11 3.69 -21.60
C LEU A 301 -0.28 3.78 -20.32
N ASN A 302 0.64 4.75 -20.25
CA ASN A 302 1.48 4.94 -19.07
C ASN A 302 0.68 5.45 -17.86
N SER A 303 -0.35 6.28 -18.05
CA SER A 303 -1.17 6.79 -16.94
C SER A 303 -1.93 5.66 -16.25
N ILE A 304 -2.64 4.83 -17.01
CA ILE A 304 -3.44 3.71 -16.46
C ILE A 304 -2.53 2.58 -15.98
N GLY A 305 -1.51 2.21 -16.78
CA GLY A 305 -0.58 1.13 -16.46
C GLY A 305 0.18 1.39 -15.16
N ASN A 306 0.81 2.56 -15.02
CA ASN A 306 1.61 2.87 -13.83
C ASN A 306 0.74 2.97 -12.57
N VAL A 307 -0.42 3.64 -12.64
CA VAL A 307 -1.34 3.76 -11.50
C VAL A 307 -1.83 2.38 -11.07
N THR A 308 -2.23 1.55 -12.02
CA THR A 308 -2.73 0.20 -11.74
C THR A 308 -1.63 -0.66 -11.12
N CYS A 309 -0.41 -0.63 -11.65
CA CYS A 309 0.72 -1.38 -11.08
C CYS A 309 1.05 -0.95 -9.65
N VAL A 310 1.17 0.36 -9.40
CA VAL A 310 1.47 0.90 -8.06
C VAL A 310 0.36 0.56 -7.07
N LEU A 311 -0.90 0.72 -7.47
CA LEU A 311 -2.04 0.40 -6.60
C LEU A 311 -2.21 -1.10 -6.39
N CYS A 312 -1.89 -1.95 -7.36
CA CYS A 312 -1.85 -3.40 -7.18
C CYS A 312 -0.82 -3.81 -6.11
N LEU A 313 0.39 -3.23 -6.15
CA LEU A 313 1.41 -3.48 -5.13
C LEU A 313 0.95 -2.99 -3.75
N LEU A 314 0.44 -1.76 -3.68
CA LEU A 314 -0.06 -1.18 -2.44
C LEU A 314 -1.21 -2.02 -1.86
N ALA A 315 -2.16 -2.41 -2.71
CA ALA A 315 -3.30 -3.24 -2.35
C ALA A 315 -2.89 -4.64 -1.91
N ALA A 316 -1.86 -5.25 -2.51
CA ALA A 316 -1.35 -6.54 -2.07
C ALA A 316 -0.80 -6.48 -0.64
N VAL A 317 -0.04 -5.42 -0.32
CA VAL A 317 0.49 -5.16 1.03
C VAL A 317 -0.64 -4.90 2.02
N PHE A 318 -1.58 -4.00 1.68
CA PHE A 318 -2.73 -3.70 2.54
C PHE A 318 -3.62 -4.91 2.78
N ALA A 319 -3.93 -5.68 1.72
CA ALA A 319 -4.73 -6.89 1.83
C ALA A 319 -4.03 -7.92 2.71
N GLY A 320 -2.73 -8.15 2.49
CA GLY A 320 -1.93 -9.02 3.33
C GLY A 320 -1.96 -8.61 4.80
N PHE A 321 -1.86 -7.30 5.09
CA PHE A 321 -1.84 -6.80 6.47
C PHE A 321 -3.19 -6.97 7.16
N LEU A 322 -4.27 -6.61 6.47
CA LEU A 322 -5.63 -6.72 6.99
C LEU A 322 -6.06 -8.18 7.19
N LEU A 323 -5.68 -9.07 6.27
CA LEU A 323 -5.90 -10.52 6.40
C LEU A 323 -5.05 -11.11 7.52
N GLY A 324 -3.79 -10.69 7.61
CA GLY A 324 -2.84 -11.10 8.63
C GLY A 324 -3.28 -10.76 10.06
N ASP A 325 -3.79 -9.54 10.26
CA ASP A 325 -4.36 -9.11 11.55
C ASP A 325 -5.71 -9.78 11.84
N GLY A 326 -6.38 -10.30 10.81
CA GLY A 326 -7.75 -10.79 10.86
C GLY A 326 -7.99 -11.98 11.79
N ILE A 327 -7.01 -12.83 12.04
CA ILE A 327 -7.20 -14.03 12.89
C ILE A 327 -6.82 -13.80 14.35
N ASN A 328 -6.06 -12.74 14.63
CA ASN A 328 -5.46 -12.48 15.92
C ASN A 328 -6.39 -11.63 16.81
N ASN A 329 -6.35 -11.86 18.12
CA ASN A 329 -7.05 -11.01 19.09
C ASN A 329 -6.31 -9.67 19.29
N THR A 330 -6.94 -8.69 19.94
CA THR A 330 -6.30 -7.40 20.24
C THR A 330 -5.04 -7.59 21.06
N GLY A 331 -3.91 -7.06 20.60
CA GLY A 331 -2.59 -7.30 21.20
C GLY A 331 -1.82 -8.49 20.61
N ARG A 332 -2.45 -9.25 19.71
CA ARG A 332 -1.85 -10.36 18.94
C ARG A 332 -1.20 -11.44 19.82
N THR A 333 -1.73 -11.67 21.02
CA THR A 333 -1.21 -12.70 21.92
C THR A 333 -1.70 -14.10 21.52
N GLU A 334 -2.95 -14.19 21.04
CA GLU A 334 -3.65 -15.43 20.74
C GLU A 334 -4.57 -15.25 19.52
N LEU A 335 -5.03 -16.36 18.95
CA LEU A 335 -6.16 -16.39 18.01
C LEU A 335 -7.42 -15.81 18.67
N LYS A 336 -8.33 -15.30 17.84
CA LYS A 336 -9.67 -14.90 18.31
C LYS A 336 -10.38 -16.11 18.93
N ASN A 337 -11.08 -15.89 20.04
CA ASN A 337 -11.71 -16.97 20.83
C ASN A 337 -12.59 -17.91 20.01
N TYR A 338 -13.34 -17.38 19.03
CA TYR A 338 -14.21 -18.21 18.16
C TYR A 338 -13.42 -19.05 17.14
N LEU A 339 -12.18 -18.68 16.82
CA LEU A 339 -11.27 -19.44 15.96
C LEU A 339 -10.49 -20.48 16.76
N GLY A 340 -9.96 -20.08 17.93
CA GLY A 340 -9.20 -20.97 18.81
C GLY A 340 -10.04 -22.14 19.34
N GLY A 341 -11.29 -21.85 19.76
CA GLY A 341 -12.22 -22.85 20.31
C GLY A 341 -12.99 -23.67 19.28
N ALA A 342 -12.69 -23.57 17.98
CA ALA A 342 -13.43 -24.32 16.95
C ALA A 342 -13.13 -25.84 17.07
N PRO A 343 -14.14 -26.74 17.08
CA PRO A 343 -13.92 -28.18 17.19
C PRO A 343 -13.57 -28.81 15.84
N LEU A 344 -12.48 -28.35 15.22
CA LEU A 344 -11.98 -28.83 13.92
C LEU A 344 -10.54 -29.31 14.05
N SER A 345 -10.15 -30.32 13.25
CA SER A 345 -8.74 -30.67 13.08
C SER A 345 -7.98 -29.51 12.43
N ASP A 346 -6.69 -29.39 12.69
CA ASP A 346 -5.85 -28.30 12.14
C ASP A 346 -5.83 -28.29 10.61
N ASN A 347 -5.90 -29.46 9.98
CA ASN A 347 -5.99 -29.58 8.53
C ASN A 347 -7.32 -29.01 8.00
N ALA A 348 -8.45 -29.42 8.57
CA ALA A 348 -9.77 -28.89 8.16
C ALA A 348 -9.90 -27.39 8.45
N PHE A 349 -9.35 -26.94 9.59
CA PHE A 349 -9.34 -25.53 9.98
C PHE A 349 -8.48 -24.68 9.04
N SER A 350 -7.25 -25.10 8.76
CA SER A 350 -6.34 -24.39 7.84
C SER A 350 -6.86 -24.38 6.40
N GLY A 351 -7.44 -25.48 5.92
CA GLY A 351 -8.09 -25.54 4.60
C GLY A 351 -9.25 -24.55 4.45
N LEU A 352 -10.07 -24.40 5.50
CA LEU A 352 -11.16 -23.43 5.54
C LEU A 352 -10.65 -21.98 5.50
N LEU A 353 -9.64 -21.66 6.32
CA LEU A 353 -9.02 -20.33 6.31
C LEU A 353 -8.34 -20.02 4.97
N MET A 354 -7.66 -21.00 4.38
CA MET A 354 -7.00 -20.87 3.08
C MET A 354 -8.00 -20.63 1.94
N ARG A 355 -9.16 -21.31 1.95
CA ARG A 355 -10.24 -21.07 0.97
C ARG A 355 -10.78 -19.63 1.06
N ASN A 356 -11.00 -19.15 2.28
CA ASN A 356 -11.43 -17.76 2.50
C ASN A 356 -10.34 -16.74 2.13
N LEU A 357 -9.07 -17.09 2.33
CA LEU A 357 -7.93 -16.29 1.90
C LEU A 357 -7.91 -16.17 0.36
N VAL A 358 -7.94 -17.29 -0.36
CA VAL A 358 -7.98 -17.32 -1.83
C VAL A 358 -9.16 -16.52 -2.35
N LYS A 359 -10.36 -16.71 -1.76
CA LYS A 359 -11.54 -15.92 -2.12
C LYS A 359 -11.33 -14.41 -1.91
N SER A 360 -10.74 -14.01 -0.80
CA SER A 360 -10.51 -12.60 -0.47
C SER A 360 -9.47 -11.96 -1.40
N VAL A 361 -8.32 -12.61 -1.58
CA VAL A 361 -7.24 -12.15 -2.45
C VAL A 361 -7.73 -12.09 -3.90
N GLY A 362 -8.43 -13.12 -4.37
CA GLY A 362 -9.01 -13.18 -5.72
C GLY A 362 -10.05 -12.09 -5.98
N LEU A 363 -10.98 -11.85 -5.03
CA LEU A 363 -11.96 -10.77 -5.17
C LEU A 363 -11.33 -9.39 -5.10
N THR A 364 -10.30 -9.21 -4.25
CA THR A 364 -9.57 -7.94 -4.15
C THR A 364 -8.87 -7.63 -5.48
N TYR A 365 -8.14 -8.61 -6.04
CA TYR A 365 -7.48 -8.49 -7.34
C TYR A 365 -8.50 -8.28 -8.47
N GLY A 366 -9.61 -9.02 -8.48
CA GLY A 366 -10.68 -8.85 -9.46
C GLY A 366 -11.31 -7.46 -9.45
N LEU A 367 -11.48 -6.84 -8.27
CA LEU A 367 -11.96 -5.46 -8.16
C LEU A 367 -10.94 -4.44 -8.69
N LEU A 368 -9.64 -4.69 -8.52
CA LEU A 368 -8.60 -3.84 -9.10
C LEU A 368 -8.55 -3.95 -10.62
N LEU A 369 -8.70 -5.16 -11.17
CA LEU A 369 -8.85 -5.36 -12.61
C LEU A 369 -10.10 -4.68 -13.15
N LEU A 370 -11.23 -4.78 -12.43
CA LEU A 370 -12.46 -4.06 -12.79
C LEU A 370 -12.24 -2.55 -12.77
N SER A 371 -11.51 -2.02 -11.79
CA SER A 371 -11.12 -0.61 -11.74
C SER A 371 -10.25 -0.21 -12.94
N CYS A 372 -9.28 -1.04 -13.33
CA CYS A 372 -8.47 -0.80 -14.53
C CYS A 372 -9.34 -0.74 -15.80
N LEU A 373 -10.28 -1.69 -15.95
CA LEU A 373 -11.25 -1.71 -17.05
C LEU A 373 -12.15 -0.47 -17.04
N LEU A 374 -12.65 -0.08 -15.87
CA LEU A 374 -13.47 1.13 -15.71
C LEU A 374 -12.67 2.41 -16.01
N SER A 375 -11.37 2.42 -15.71
CA SER A 375 -10.48 3.53 -16.06
C SER A 375 -10.37 3.65 -17.58
N HIS A 376 -10.16 2.54 -18.29
CA HIS A 376 -10.21 2.54 -19.76
C HIS A 376 -11.57 3.00 -20.30
N ALA A 377 -12.68 2.52 -19.72
CA ALA A 377 -14.02 2.91 -20.15
C ALA A 377 -14.30 4.41 -19.93
N ALA A 378 -13.94 4.96 -18.76
CA ALA A 378 -14.10 6.36 -18.43
C ALA A 378 -13.32 7.26 -19.41
N MET A 379 -12.12 6.84 -19.78
CA MET A 379 -11.28 7.55 -20.74
C MET A 379 -11.88 7.53 -22.16
N ILE A 380 -12.39 6.38 -22.62
CA ILE A 380 -13.06 6.26 -23.92
C ILE A 380 -14.31 7.15 -23.96
N LEU A 381 -15.10 7.17 -22.88
CA LEU A 381 -16.29 8.02 -22.77
C LEU A 381 -15.95 9.52 -22.78
N TYR A 382 -14.82 9.93 -22.19
CA TYR A 382 -14.39 11.33 -22.17
C TYR A 382 -13.99 11.84 -23.55
N PHE A 383 -13.25 11.07 -24.33
CA PHE A 383 -12.80 11.49 -25.67
C PHE A 383 -13.84 11.33 -26.76
N GLY A 384 -14.83 10.47 -26.54
CA GLY A 384 -15.69 9.98 -27.60
C GLY A 384 -14.93 9.07 -28.57
N ALA A 385 -15.67 8.24 -29.32
CA ALA A 385 -15.09 7.29 -30.26
C ALA A 385 -14.28 7.95 -31.40
N ASN A 386 -14.42 9.27 -31.60
CA ASN A 386 -13.80 10.04 -32.68
C ASN A 386 -12.74 11.05 -32.18
N GLY A 387 -12.32 10.97 -30.91
CA GLY A 387 -11.33 11.90 -30.35
C GLY A 387 -9.92 11.69 -30.95
N HIS A 388 -9.12 12.76 -31.02
CA HIS A 388 -7.75 12.75 -31.56
C HIS A 388 -6.80 11.72 -30.92
N VAL A 389 -7.11 11.23 -29.71
CA VAL A 389 -6.33 10.21 -28.98
C VAL A 389 -6.64 8.78 -29.45
N LEU A 390 -7.77 8.59 -30.14
CA LEU A 390 -8.38 7.31 -30.51
C LEU A 390 -8.50 7.15 -32.04
N THR A 391 -7.56 7.71 -32.82
CA THR A 391 -7.51 7.43 -34.26
C THR A 391 -7.40 5.93 -34.51
N MET A 392 -8.02 5.42 -35.58
CA MET A 392 -8.13 3.98 -35.89
C MET A 392 -6.80 3.22 -35.79
N GLN A 393 -5.71 3.83 -36.29
CA GLN A 393 -4.35 3.28 -36.20
C GLN A 393 -3.85 3.08 -34.76
N TYR A 394 -4.15 4.01 -33.85
CA TYR A 394 -3.80 3.91 -32.44
C TYR A 394 -4.65 2.87 -31.71
N TRP A 395 -5.91 2.71 -32.11
CA TRP A 395 -6.78 1.65 -31.59
C TRP A 395 -6.30 0.26 -32.02
N GLU A 396 -5.87 0.08 -33.25
CA GLU A 396 -5.28 -1.18 -33.74
C GLU A 396 -3.97 -1.53 -33.02
N ILE A 397 -3.11 -0.54 -32.76
CA ILE A 397 -1.90 -0.72 -31.94
C ILE A 397 -2.28 -1.09 -30.51
N TYR A 398 -3.26 -0.41 -29.91
CA TYR A 398 -3.73 -0.71 -28.56
C TYR A 398 -4.29 -2.13 -28.45
N VAL A 399 -5.16 -2.54 -29.39
CA VAL A 399 -5.78 -3.86 -29.40
C VAL A 399 -4.74 -4.96 -29.67
N SER A 400 -3.76 -4.72 -30.55
CA SER A 400 -2.69 -5.69 -30.83
C SER A 400 -1.70 -5.84 -29.67
N VAL A 401 -1.36 -4.76 -28.97
CA VAL A 401 -0.54 -4.82 -27.76
C VAL A 401 -1.32 -5.50 -26.62
N LEU A 402 -2.59 -5.15 -26.45
CA LEU A 402 -3.43 -5.78 -25.42
C LEU A 402 -3.64 -7.27 -25.70
N SER A 403 -3.89 -7.67 -26.94
CA SER A 403 -4.10 -9.08 -27.29
C SER A 403 -2.85 -9.93 -27.09
N THR A 404 -1.66 -9.36 -27.35
CA THR A 404 -0.39 -10.08 -27.22
C THR A 404 0.19 -10.05 -25.81
N GLN A 405 -0.03 -8.98 -25.04
CA GLN A 405 0.60 -8.79 -23.73
C GLN A 405 -0.33 -8.91 -22.52
N SER A 406 -1.66 -8.93 -22.70
CA SER A 406 -2.61 -9.01 -21.58
C SER A 406 -2.49 -10.30 -20.77
N GLY A 407 -2.38 -11.46 -21.44
CA GLY A 407 -2.22 -12.75 -20.77
C GLY A 407 -0.99 -12.79 -19.84
N PRO A 408 0.23 -12.57 -20.38
CA PRO A 408 1.45 -12.50 -19.57
C PRO A 408 1.37 -11.45 -18.45
N PHE A 409 0.80 -10.27 -18.73
CA PHE A 409 0.63 -9.21 -17.75
C PHE A 409 -0.29 -9.63 -16.60
N LEU A 410 -1.45 -10.22 -16.89
CA LEU A 410 -2.40 -10.70 -15.87
C LEU A 410 -1.81 -11.84 -15.05
N CYS A 411 -1.08 -12.77 -15.67
CA CYS A 411 -0.38 -13.84 -14.97
C CYS A 411 0.72 -13.29 -14.05
N PHE A 412 1.54 -12.36 -14.54
CA PHE A 412 2.61 -11.76 -13.75
C PHE A 412 2.07 -10.92 -12.58
N THR A 413 1.11 -10.04 -12.84
CA THR A 413 0.53 -9.17 -11.80
C THR A 413 -0.25 -9.97 -10.76
N SER A 414 -0.98 -11.01 -11.15
CA SER A 414 -1.63 -11.91 -10.20
C SER A 414 -0.63 -12.71 -9.36
N ALA A 415 0.47 -13.19 -9.95
CA ALA A 415 1.54 -13.87 -9.23
C ALA A 415 2.19 -12.95 -8.20
N VAL A 416 2.55 -11.72 -8.58
CA VAL A 416 3.11 -10.72 -7.65
C VAL A 416 2.13 -10.38 -6.54
N PHE A 417 0.85 -10.14 -6.88
CA PHE A 417 -0.19 -9.84 -5.90
C PHE A 417 -0.39 -10.98 -4.90
N TRP A 418 -0.47 -12.22 -5.40
CA TRP A 418 -0.56 -13.43 -4.59
C TRP A 418 0.66 -13.59 -3.70
N GLY A 419 1.87 -13.54 -4.25
CA GLY A 419 3.12 -13.71 -3.52
C GLY A 419 3.27 -12.72 -2.37
N ILE A 420 3.04 -11.43 -2.61
CA ILE A 420 3.14 -10.40 -1.57
C ILE A 420 2.08 -10.61 -0.49
N SER A 421 0.80 -10.72 -0.87
CA SER A 421 -0.30 -10.78 0.09
C SER A 421 -0.23 -12.03 0.97
N THR A 422 0.04 -13.20 0.38
CA THR A 422 0.06 -14.47 1.11
C THR A 422 1.31 -14.69 1.95
N THR A 423 2.46 -14.19 1.50
CA THR A 423 3.69 -14.18 2.32
C THR A 423 3.49 -13.32 3.56
N LEU A 424 2.88 -12.13 3.42
CA LEU A 424 2.60 -11.27 4.56
C LEU A 424 1.59 -11.91 5.52
N VAL A 425 0.57 -12.59 4.99
CA VAL A 425 -0.40 -13.35 5.78
C VAL A 425 0.28 -14.47 6.56
N SER A 426 1.14 -15.26 5.91
CA SER A 426 1.90 -16.33 6.57
C SER A 426 2.72 -15.80 7.75
N ILE A 427 3.44 -14.69 7.55
CA ILE A 427 4.23 -14.05 8.61
C ILE A 427 3.34 -13.59 9.76
N LEU A 428 2.24 -12.90 9.46
CA LEU A 428 1.37 -12.31 10.49
C LEU A 428 0.51 -13.34 11.23
N TRP A 429 0.19 -14.47 10.60
CA TRP A 429 -0.58 -15.54 11.22
C TRP A 429 0.22 -16.36 12.24
N THR A 430 1.54 -16.19 12.30
CA THR A 430 2.38 -16.74 13.39
C THR A 430 2.07 -16.16 14.77
N GLY A 431 1.44 -14.98 14.84
CA GLY A 431 1.03 -14.34 16.11
C GLY A 431 2.19 -13.77 16.95
N ARG A 432 3.43 -13.71 16.46
CA ARG A 432 4.57 -13.16 17.21
C ARG A 432 5.02 -11.79 16.68
N THR A 433 4.82 -10.75 17.48
CA THR A 433 5.26 -9.38 17.15
C THR A 433 6.78 -9.27 16.99
N TRP A 434 7.57 -9.93 17.83
CA TRP A 434 9.04 -9.92 17.72
C TRP A 434 9.54 -10.56 16.42
N PHE A 435 8.91 -11.65 15.97
CA PHE A 435 9.28 -12.33 14.71
C PHE A 435 9.09 -11.40 13.51
N TYR A 436 7.99 -10.66 13.47
CA TYR A 436 7.74 -9.63 12.47
C TYR A 436 8.79 -8.50 12.51
N PHE A 437 9.09 -7.95 13.68
CA PHE A 437 10.09 -6.89 13.81
C PHE A 437 11.49 -7.37 13.41
N ALA A 438 11.86 -8.59 13.80
CA ALA A 438 13.10 -9.22 13.39
C ALA A 438 13.18 -9.38 11.87
N LEU A 439 12.10 -9.84 11.22
CA LEU A 439 12.04 -9.96 9.77
C LEU A 439 12.17 -8.61 9.06
N ILE A 440 11.54 -7.55 9.57
CA ILE A 440 11.70 -6.20 8.99
C ILE A 440 13.12 -5.70 9.13
N VAL A 441 13.74 -5.89 10.30
CA VAL A 441 15.12 -5.45 10.54
C VAL A 441 16.09 -6.24 9.66
N ILE A 442 15.91 -7.56 9.54
CA ILE A 442 16.75 -8.41 8.69
C ILE A 442 16.55 -8.05 7.23
N PHE A 443 15.31 -7.94 6.74
CA PHE A 443 15.02 -7.58 5.36
C PHE A 443 15.56 -6.19 5.00
N GLY A 444 15.27 -5.19 5.85
CA GLY A 444 15.81 -3.84 5.68
C GLY A 444 17.34 -3.82 5.73
N GLY A 445 17.94 -4.55 6.65
CA GLY A 445 19.40 -4.70 6.76
C GLY A 445 20.02 -5.36 5.53
N LEU A 446 19.41 -6.42 4.99
CA LEU A 446 19.86 -7.11 3.78
C LEU A 446 19.72 -6.21 2.55
N CYS A 447 18.62 -5.48 2.39
CA CYS A 447 18.45 -4.52 1.31
C CYS A 447 19.51 -3.41 1.37
N VAL A 448 19.73 -2.80 2.53
CA VAL A 448 20.74 -1.76 2.71
C VAL A 448 22.14 -2.32 2.46
N SER A 449 22.44 -3.52 2.96
CA SER A 449 23.73 -4.19 2.73
C SER A 449 23.95 -4.49 1.25
N PHE A 450 22.94 -5.00 0.55
CA PHE A 450 23.00 -5.27 -0.89
C PHE A 450 23.24 -3.99 -1.69
N ILE A 451 22.54 -2.90 -1.35
CA ILE A 451 22.71 -1.61 -2.01
C ILE A 451 24.11 -1.03 -1.75
N LEU A 452 24.62 -1.12 -0.52
CA LEU A 452 25.97 -0.68 -0.15
C LEU A 452 27.03 -1.50 -0.90
N ILE A 453 26.94 -2.83 -0.85
CA ILE A 453 27.88 -3.74 -1.53
C ILE A 453 27.90 -3.49 -3.05
N SER A 454 26.71 -3.34 -3.67
CA SER A 454 26.59 -3.06 -5.11
C SER A 454 27.02 -1.65 -5.53
N SER A 455 27.21 -0.74 -4.58
CA SER A 455 27.60 0.65 -4.85
C SER A 455 29.06 0.94 -4.56
N PHE A 456 29.66 0.30 -3.54
CA PHE A 456 31.05 0.52 -3.15
C PHE A 456 32.06 -0.27 -3.98
N MET A 457 31.63 -1.36 -4.64
CA MET A 457 32.55 -2.39 -5.08
C MET A 457 32.25 -2.80 -6.53
N ARG A 458 32.96 -2.17 -7.48
CA ARG A 458 32.87 -2.42 -8.95
C ARG A 458 34.17 -3.02 -9.49
N THR A 459 34.71 -4.04 -8.83
CA THR A 459 35.86 -4.83 -9.31
C THR A 459 35.42 -6.26 -9.68
N GLU A 460 36.16 -6.91 -10.57
CA GLU A 460 35.83 -8.27 -11.09
C GLU A 460 35.73 -9.34 -9.99
N SER A 461 36.35 -9.13 -8.82
CA SER A 461 36.23 -10.02 -7.66
C SER A 461 34.85 -10.04 -6.98
N ILE A 462 33.94 -9.12 -7.32
CA ILE A 462 32.61 -9.00 -6.70
C ILE A 462 31.51 -9.76 -7.43
N THR A 463 31.69 -10.07 -8.72
CA THR A 463 30.72 -10.90 -9.46
C THR A 463 30.55 -12.26 -8.79
N GLY A 464 31.66 -12.88 -8.36
CA GLY A 464 31.65 -14.12 -7.59
C GLY A 464 30.97 -14.00 -6.21
N LEU A 465 31.17 -12.89 -5.49
CA LEU A 465 30.55 -12.66 -4.17
C LEU A 465 29.03 -12.42 -4.32
N LEU A 466 28.64 -11.64 -5.31
CA LEU A 466 27.24 -11.31 -5.58
C LEU A 466 26.46 -12.50 -6.14
N GLN A 467 27.11 -13.31 -7.00
CA GLN A 467 26.59 -14.60 -7.44
C GLN A 467 26.50 -15.58 -6.27
N GLY A 468 27.50 -15.62 -5.39
CA GLY A 468 27.46 -16.39 -4.14
C GLY A 468 26.30 -15.98 -3.24
N TYR A 469 26.03 -14.69 -3.10
CA TYR A 469 24.89 -14.16 -2.36
C TYR A 469 23.55 -14.57 -3.00
N LEU A 470 23.42 -14.47 -4.33
CA LEU A 470 22.23 -14.88 -5.05
C LEU A 470 21.98 -16.39 -4.97
N LEU A 471 23.04 -17.20 -5.03
CA LEU A 471 22.97 -18.65 -4.84
C LEU A 471 22.61 -19.01 -3.41
N PHE A 472 23.20 -18.34 -2.41
CA PHE A 472 22.87 -18.53 -1.00
C PHE A 472 21.41 -18.19 -0.71
N LEU A 473 20.93 -17.04 -1.22
CA LEU A 473 19.53 -16.63 -1.08
C LEU A 473 18.60 -17.63 -1.77
N SER A 474 18.98 -18.09 -2.97
CA SER A 474 18.24 -19.12 -3.70
C SER A 474 18.18 -20.45 -2.93
N ALA A 475 19.29 -20.89 -2.35
CA ALA A 475 19.36 -22.09 -1.53
C ALA A 475 18.52 -21.95 -0.25
N CYS A 476 18.50 -20.77 0.37
CA CYS A 476 17.65 -20.49 1.53
C CYS A 476 16.16 -20.56 1.18
N ILE A 477 15.75 -20.02 0.03
CA ILE A 477 14.36 -20.07 -0.43
C ILE A 477 13.96 -21.52 -0.73
N LEU A 478 14.74 -22.24 -1.53
CA LEU A 478 14.44 -23.63 -1.89
C LEU A 478 14.49 -24.56 -0.67
N GLY A 479 15.50 -24.41 0.19
CA GLY A 479 15.62 -25.19 1.43
C GLY A 479 14.51 -24.86 2.43
N GLY A 480 14.18 -23.58 2.60
CA GLY A 480 13.09 -23.13 3.46
C GLY A 480 11.72 -23.61 2.98
N THR A 481 11.46 -23.58 1.67
CA THR A 481 10.22 -24.10 1.10
C THR A 481 10.13 -25.62 1.25
N LEU A 482 11.18 -26.35 0.92
CA LEU A 482 11.22 -27.80 1.08
C LEU A 482 10.99 -28.22 2.54
N THR A 483 11.69 -27.60 3.48
CA THR A 483 11.53 -27.88 4.91
C THR A 483 10.12 -27.57 5.40
N ALA A 484 9.51 -26.47 4.95
CA ALA A 484 8.11 -26.16 5.26
C ALA A 484 7.14 -27.25 4.78
N PHE A 485 7.29 -27.74 3.54
CA PHE A 485 6.43 -28.82 3.04
C PHE A 485 6.65 -30.15 3.79
N VAL A 486 7.90 -30.50 4.11
CA VAL A 486 8.23 -31.71 4.88
C VAL A 486 7.61 -31.67 6.27
N VAL A 487 7.78 -30.55 6.99
CA VAL A 487 7.23 -30.40 8.35
C VAL A 487 5.71 -30.34 8.33
N ALA A 488 5.11 -29.64 7.37
CA ALA A 488 3.66 -29.58 7.21
C ALA A 488 3.04 -30.96 6.93
N LEU A 489 3.71 -31.78 6.11
CA LEU A 489 3.28 -33.16 5.85
C LEU A 489 3.42 -34.04 7.09
N LYS A 490 4.56 -33.95 7.79
CA LYS A 490 4.82 -34.74 9.00
C LYS A 490 3.79 -34.46 10.09
N ASN A 491 3.31 -33.21 10.17
CA ASN A 491 2.28 -32.79 11.12
C ASN A 491 0.85 -32.97 10.58
N GLU A 492 0.67 -33.64 9.43
CA GLU A 492 -0.64 -33.91 8.79
C GLU A 492 -1.48 -32.65 8.48
N LEU A 493 -0.82 -31.49 8.34
CA LEU A 493 -1.47 -30.19 8.09
C LEU A 493 -1.85 -30.01 6.62
N ILE A 494 -1.17 -30.72 5.72
CA ILE A 494 -1.38 -30.67 4.27
C ILE A 494 -1.62 -32.06 3.70
N THR A 495 -2.31 -32.13 2.57
CA THR A 495 -2.60 -33.39 1.88
C THR A 495 -1.52 -33.73 0.85
N ARG A 496 -1.42 -35.03 0.49
CA ARG A 496 -0.54 -35.47 -0.60
C ARG A 496 -0.87 -34.80 -1.94
N LEU A 497 -2.14 -34.43 -2.16
CA LEU A 497 -2.57 -33.69 -3.35
C LEU A 497 -1.95 -32.29 -3.40
N THR A 498 -1.84 -31.61 -2.26
CA THR A 498 -1.21 -30.28 -2.15
C THR A 498 0.27 -30.35 -2.53
N ILE A 499 0.96 -31.43 -2.13
CA ILE A 499 2.36 -31.68 -2.49
C ILE A 499 2.49 -31.96 -3.98
N LEU A 500 1.64 -32.84 -4.52
CA LEU A 500 1.65 -33.13 -5.95
C LEU A 500 1.43 -31.84 -6.77
N GLY A 501 0.49 -31.00 -6.37
CA GLY A 501 0.25 -29.71 -7.00
C GLY A 501 1.46 -28.78 -6.93
N ALA A 502 2.14 -28.70 -5.78
CA ALA A 502 3.35 -27.91 -5.64
C ALA A 502 4.51 -28.43 -6.51
N VAL A 503 4.70 -29.75 -6.57
CA VAL A 503 5.72 -30.38 -7.44
C VAL A 503 5.43 -30.10 -8.92
N LEU A 504 4.19 -30.29 -9.36
CA LEU A 504 3.77 -29.97 -10.73
C LEU A 504 3.99 -28.49 -11.06
N PHE A 505 3.68 -27.60 -10.13
CA PHE A 505 3.93 -26.16 -10.29
C PHE A 505 5.42 -25.84 -10.37
N CYS A 506 6.27 -26.47 -9.56
CA CYS A 506 7.72 -26.29 -9.64
C CYS A 506 8.28 -26.80 -10.97
N LEU A 507 7.83 -27.95 -11.46
CA LEU A 507 8.23 -28.46 -12.78
C LEU A 507 7.81 -27.51 -13.90
N PHE A 508 6.57 -27.02 -13.86
CA PHE A 508 6.08 -26.02 -14.81
C PHE A 508 6.86 -24.71 -14.71
N SER A 509 7.18 -24.25 -13.50
CA SER A 509 7.97 -23.04 -13.27
C SER A 509 9.40 -23.19 -13.79
N GLY A 510 9.99 -24.38 -13.66
CA GLY A 510 11.31 -24.69 -14.22
C GLY A 510 11.29 -24.67 -15.74
N TRP A 511 10.30 -25.32 -16.36
CA TRP A 511 10.10 -25.26 -17.81
C TRP A 511 9.89 -23.82 -18.31
N PHE A 512 9.01 -23.06 -17.64
CA PHE A 512 8.75 -21.67 -17.99
C PHE A 512 10.01 -20.80 -17.87
N ALA A 513 10.72 -20.88 -16.74
CA ALA A 513 11.95 -20.13 -16.53
C ALA A 513 13.02 -20.47 -17.57
N TRP A 514 13.12 -21.73 -17.98
CA TRP A 514 14.06 -22.17 -19.01
C TRP A 514 13.66 -21.73 -20.43
N SER A 515 12.36 -21.50 -20.67
CA SER A 515 11.85 -20.99 -21.94
C SER A 515 12.12 -19.50 -22.16
N LEU A 516 12.46 -18.74 -21.11
CA LEU A 516 12.79 -17.33 -21.21
C LEU A 516 14.11 -17.15 -21.94
N SER A 517 14.17 -16.24 -22.93
CA SER A 517 15.39 -15.96 -23.67
C SER A 517 15.70 -14.47 -23.74
N ALA A 518 16.97 -14.12 -23.57
CA ALA A 518 17.50 -12.77 -23.77
C ALA A 518 17.62 -12.40 -25.26
N ASN A 519 17.23 -13.27 -26.19
CA ASN A 519 17.25 -12.96 -27.62
C ASN A 519 15.98 -12.23 -28.09
N ASP A 520 14.90 -12.27 -27.30
CA ASP A 520 13.67 -11.53 -27.60
C ASP A 520 13.74 -10.12 -27.02
N TYR A 521 14.15 -9.16 -27.86
CA TYR A 521 14.29 -7.75 -27.50
C TYR A 521 12.99 -7.13 -26.94
N LYS A 522 11.82 -7.67 -27.30
CA LYS A 522 10.53 -7.17 -26.83
C LYS A 522 10.09 -7.79 -25.50
N SER A 523 10.81 -8.79 -25.00
CA SER A 523 10.46 -9.48 -23.77
C SER A 523 10.82 -8.67 -22.52
N LEU A 524 9.99 -8.80 -21.47
CA LEU A 524 10.29 -8.25 -20.15
C LEU A 524 11.57 -8.86 -19.55
N PHE A 525 11.88 -10.11 -19.91
CA PHE A 525 13.10 -10.78 -19.49
C PHE A 525 14.36 -10.12 -20.06
N TYR A 526 14.37 -9.75 -21.35
CA TYR A 526 15.46 -8.99 -21.95
C TYR A 526 15.65 -7.62 -21.29
N SER A 527 14.55 -6.91 -21.02
CA SER A 527 14.59 -5.62 -20.34
C SER A 527 15.19 -5.74 -18.93
N ILE A 528 14.80 -6.77 -18.15
CA ILE A 528 15.40 -7.03 -16.83
C ILE A 528 16.87 -7.41 -16.95
N TYR A 529 17.20 -8.31 -17.88
CA TYR A 529 18.58 -8.74 -18.11
C TYR A 529 19.50 -7.56 -18.40
N ASN A 530 19.05 -6.59 -19.22
CA ASN A 530 19.81 -5.39 -19.56
C ASN A 530 19.62 -4.21 -18.60
N SER A 531 18.76 -4.32 -17.60
CA SER A 531 18.49 -3.22 -16.68
C SER A 531 19.70 -2.86 -15.80
N ASN A 532 20.54 -3.85 -15.49
CA ASN A 532 21.65 -3.68 -14.57
C ASN A 532 22.83 -4.59 -14.94
N PHE A 533 24.04 -4.06 -14.78
CA PHE A 533 25.30 -4.79 -14.89
C PHE A 533 25.28 -6.11 -14.10
N PHE A 534 24.64 -6.13 -12.92
CA PHE A 534 24.51 -7.36 -12.13
C PHE A 534 23.88 -8.52 -12.90
N PHE A 535 22.75 -8.27 -13.58
CA PHE A 535 22.02 -9.34 -14.28
C PHE A 535 22.75 -9.83 -15.52
N GLN A 536 23.47 -8.93 -16.19
CA GLN A 536 24.35 -9.26 -17.32
C GLN A 536 25.48 -10.18 -16.88
N GLU A 537 26.16 -9.86 -15.77
CA GLU A 537 27.28 -10.63 -15.21
C GLU A 537 26.88 -11.99 -14.63
N THR A 538 25.69 -12.11 -14.00
CA THR A 538 25.18 -13.43 -13.58
C THR A 538 24.90 -14.38 -14.75
N GLY A 539 24.82 -13.85 -15.96
CA GLY A 539 24.49 -14.57 -17.17
C GLY A 539 23.01 -14.97 -17.25
N GLU A 540 22.58 -15.28 -18.47
CA GLU A 540 21.19 -15.65 -18.77
C GLU A 540 20.71 -16.83 -17.91
N ASN A 541 21.55 -17.87 -17.75
CA ASN A 541 21.22 -19.07 -16.97
C ASN A 541 21.10 -18.79 -15.46
N GLY A 542 21.93 -17.91 -14.92
CA GLY A 542 21.82 -17.48 -13.52
C GLY A 542 20.49 -16.75 -13.27
N LEU A 543 20.10 -15.87 -14.19
CA LEU A 543 18.81 -15.17 -14.13
C LEU A 543 17.62 -16.13 -14.27
N ARG A 544 17.67 -17.10 -15.21
CA ARG A 544 16.64 -18.15 -15.34
C ARG A 544 16.46 -18.93 -14.04
N PHE A 545 17.55 -19.35 -13.42
CA PHE A 545 17.51 -20.06 -12.15
C PHE A 545 16.89 -19.19 -11.04
N PHE A 546 17.28 -17.92 -10.96
CA PHE A 546 16.69 -16.99 -10.00
C PHE A 546 15.19 -16.79 -10.21
N VAL A 547 14.73 -16.67 -11.46
CA VAL A 547 13.30 -16.58 -11.79
C VAL A 547 12.56 -17.84 -11.34
N PHE A 548 13.12 -19.03 -11.60
CA PHE A 548 12.56 -20.29 -11.09
C PHE A 548 12.40 -20.26 -9.57
N VAL A 549 13.46 -19.88 -8.85
CA VAL A 549 13.44 -19.77 -7.39
C VAL A 549 12.36 -18.80 -6.92
N LEU A 550 12.23 -17.62 -7.55
CA LEU A 550 11.19 -16.66 -7.22
C LEU A 550 9.79 -17.25 -7.44
N LEU A 551 9.57 -17.99 -8.53
CA LEU A 551 8.28 -18.66 -8.77
C LEU A 551 7.96 -19.69 -7.68
N THR A 552 8.94 -20.40 -7.14
CA THR A 552 8.69 -21.35 -6.02
C THR A 552 8.13 -20.65 -4.77
N THR A 553 8.37 -19.35 -4.59
CA THR A 553 7.78 -18.59 -3.47
C THR A 553 6.25 -18.50 -3.56
N LEU A 554 5.66 -18.66 -4.76
CA LEU A 554 4.20 -18.62 -4.96
C LEU A 554 3.50 -19.84 -4.35
N VAL A 555 4.20 -20.96 -4.22
CA VAL A 555 3.66 -22.18 -3.61
C VAL A 555 4.01 -22.35 -2.13
N ALA A 556 5.03 -21.63 -1.63
CA ALA A 556 5.40 -21.63 -0.22
C ALA A 556 4.24 -21.34 0.76
N PRO A 557 3.30 -20.43 0.47
CA PRO A 557 2.13 -20.17 1.31
C PRO A 557 1.28 -21.41 1.60
N PHE A 558 1.20 -22.38 0.68
CA PHE A 558 0.37 -23.57 0.88
C PHE A 558 0.88 -24.49 2.00
N ALA A 559 2.16 -24.40 2.38
CA ALA A 559 2.72 -25.11 3.53
C ALA A 559 2.93 -24.20 4.73
N THR A 560 3.43 -22.98 4.51
CA THR A 560 3.77 -22.04 5.60
C THR A 560 2.54 -21.46 6.30
N ILE A 561 1.40 -21.30 5.61
CA ILE A 561 0.15 -20.82 6.23
C ILE A 561 -0.43 -21.87 7.20
N PRO A 562 -0.65 -23.15 6.80
CA PRO A 562 -1.08 -24.18 7.74
C PRO A 562 -0.17 -24.34 8.95
N LEU A 563 1.16 -24.26 8.75
CA LEU A 563 2.13 -24.28 9.84
C LEU A 563 1.96 -23.11 10.80
N ALA A 564 1.82 -21.89 10.27
CA ALA A 564 1.61 -20.69 11.09
C ALA A 564 0.30 -20.78 11.89
N ILE A 565 -0.76 -21.30 11.29
CA ILE A 565 -2.05 -21.48 11.96
C ILE A 565 -1.95 -22.51 13.10
N SER A 566 -1.39 -23.69 12.82
CA SER A 566 -1.25 -24.75 13.83
C SER A 566 -0.39 -24.25 15.00
N TRP A 567 0.73 -23.59 14.71
CA TRP A 567 1.59 -22.98 15.73
C TRP A 567 0.84 -21.98 16.61
N ASN A 568 0.06 -21.08 16.00
CA ASN A 568 -0.66 -20.04 16.74
C ASN A 568 -1.82 -20.62 17.55
N ARG A 569 -2.44 -21.70 17.09
CA ARG A 569 -3.60 -22.34 17.75
C ARG A 569 -3.23 -23.13 18.99
N HIS A 570 -2.07 -23.78 18.99
CA HIS A 570 -1.58 -24.59 20.13
C HIS A 570 -0.68 -23.81 21.09
N ARG A 571 -0.67 -22.48 20.95
CA ARG A 571 -0.08 -21.56 21.93
C ARG A 571 -1.12 -21.25 23.01
#